data_AF-A0A7Z1R2Z9-F1
#
_entry.id   AF-A0A7Z1R2Z9-F1
#
_cell.length_a   1.000
_cell.length_b   1.000
_cell.length_c   1.000
_cell.angle_alpha   90.00
_cell.angle_beta   90.00
_cell.angle_gamma   90.00
#
_symmetry.space_group_name_H-M   'P 1'
#
loop_
_entity.id
_entity.type
_entity.pdbx_description
1 polymer ?
#
loop_
_entity_poly.entity_id
_entity_poly.type
_entity_poly.pdbx_seq_one_letter_code
_entity_poly.pdbx_strand_id
1 'polypeptide(L)'
;AIERQLAGDAAAAVRLAWLEALDDEAAPARSGVLSALVHRDPDPAVRARAVELLQSSGKLADRAAALELYRAWKGDAMADARAAALVAALDLSAEADRQAVVELGTADPDRAVRALVVNQARRLGMAASLPSGEPRHVREWYRDLLRWIEVERWLDVVTVRGTFRVRLEVADAPISSRELWELAERGFYDGLTIHRVVPNFVVQGGDPRGDGWGGPGFVLPDEPSIRPFDSWRVGIATSGPQTGGCQLFVTELPADRLTGHYTNLGEVVAGRDVLSRLRVGDRIVRVSTAAGTEPPRPPAVLLGRLTWSELAAVEGWQAERDSYLPEAATVAQLASAAGRYKVVAVLGTWCEDSAREVPRLQRVLDEVAGDRFEAVLVGVDRTKRVTDAEVAALLPDGTVMDRVPTIFVFDEFGAELGRVVETAERPLEQLLVESLAPVEGWP
;
A
#
# COMPACT_ATOMS: atom_id res chain seq x y z
N ALA A 1 14.95 21.35 -23.82
CA ALA A 1 16.03 20.47 -23.31
C ALA A 1 15.46 19.44 -22.34
N ILE A 2 14.80 19.90 -21.27
CA ILE A 2 14.12 19.03 -20.28
C ILE A 2 13.18 18.02 -20.94
N GLU A 3 12.30 18.43 -21.87
CA GLU A 3 11.39 17.50 -22.56
C GLU A 3 12.11 16.39 -23.32
N ARG A 4 13.24 16.71 -23.99
CA ARG A 4 14.04 15.69 -24.69
C ARG A 4 14.69 14.71 -23.71
N GLN A 5 15.05 15.19 -22.52
CA GLN A 5 15.58 14.34 -21.46
C GLN A 5 14.49 13.44 -20.90
N LEU A 6 13.30 13.98 -20.59
CA LEU A 6 12.18 13.21 -20.05
C LEU A 6 11.66 12.17 -21.05
N ALA A 7 11.46 12.55 -22.32
CA ALA A 7 11.00 11.63 -23.35
C ALA A 7 12.06 10.57 -23.75
N GLY A 8 13.35 10.85 -23.50
CA GLY A 8 14.46 9.95 -23.79
C GLY A 8 15.01 9.23 -22.56
N ASP A 9 14.36 9.34 -21.40
CA ASP A 9 14.84 8.72 -20.16
C ASP A 9 14.87 7.19 -20.30
N ALA A 10 15.83 6.53 -19.66
CA ALA A 10 15.94 5.07 -19.72
C ALA A 10 14.76 4.38 -19.01
N ALA A 11 14.24 4.99 -17.94
CA ALA A 11 13.14 4.43 -17.16
C ALA A 11 11.78 4.73 -17.80
N ALA A 12 11.01 3.68 -18.12
CA ALA A 12 9.67 3.80 -18.68
C ALA A 12 8.73 4.61 -17.77
N ALA A 13 8.83 4.44 -16.45
CA ALA A 13 8.04 5.18 -15.46
C ALA A 13 8.26 6.70 -15.54
N VAL A 14 9.47 7.17 -15.85
CA VAL A 14 9.76 8.60 -16.04
C VAL A 14 9.09 9.12 -17.30
N ARG A 15 9.17 8.34 -18.40
CA ARG A 15 8.52 8.69 -19.67
C ARG A 15 6.99 8.72 -19.52
N LEU A 16 6.41 7.75 -18.82
CA LEU A 16 4.99 7.69 -18.50
C LEU A 16 4.54 8.89 -17.66
N ALA A 17 5.23 9.18 -16.55
CA ALA A 17 4.91 10.32 -15.70
C ALA A 17 4.95 11.64 -16.47
N TRP A 18 5.89 11.79 -17.41
CA TRP A 18 5.91 12.95 -18.31
C TRP A 18 4.68 12.99 -19.23
N LEU A 19 4.30 11.88 -19.86
CA LEU A 19 3.11 11.81 -20.71
C LEU A 19 1.80 12.05 -19.93
N GLU A 20 1.71 11.57 -18.69
CA GLU A 20 0.54 11.80 -17.82
C GLU A 20 0.42 13.25 -17.38
N ALA A 21 1.53 13.98 -17.32
CA ALA A 21 1.54 15.42 -17.06
C ALA A 21 1.17 16.28 -18.29
N LEU A 22 1.06 15.68 -19.49
CA LEU A 22 0.59 16.39 -20.68
C LEU A 22 -0.93 16.40 -20.74
N ASP A 23 -1.50 17.59 -20.87
CA ASP A 23 -2.92 17.80 -21.18
C ASP A 23 -3.16 17.89 -22.70
N ASP A 24 -4.44 17.95 -23.08
CA ASP A 24 -4.87 18.04 -24.47
C ASP A 24 -4.46 19.37 -25.15
N GLU A 25 -4.11 20.40 -24.38
CA GLU A 25 -3.61 21.68 -24.90
C GLU A 25 -2.11 21.61 -25.23
N ALA A 26 -1.35 20.87 -24.43
CA ALA A 26 0.08 20.68 -24.56
C ALA A 26 0.46 19.62 -25.60
N ALA A 27 -0.37 18.59 -25.78
CA ALA A 27 -0.11 17.47 -26.69
C ALA A 27 0.09 17.87 -28.17
N PRO A 28 -0.73 18.76 -28.79
CA PRO A 28 -0.57 19.13 -30.20
C PRO A 28 0.81 19.68 -30.55
N ALA A 29 1.42 20.47 -29.66
CA ALA A 29 2.74 21.07 -29.85
C ALA A 29 3.88 20.03 -29.78
N ARG A 30 3.61 18.83 -29.27
CA ARG A 30 4.56 17.75 -29.01
C ARG A 30 4.33 16.53 -29.89
N SER A 31 3.46 16.64 -30.89
CA SER A 31 3.07 15.55 -31.80
C SER A 31 4.26 14.82 -32.43
N GLY A 32 5.34 15.52 -32.77
CA GLY A 32 6.56 14.91 -33.29
C GLY A 32 7.27 13.98 -32.29
N VAL A 33 7.31 14.36 -31.01
CA VAL A 33 7.89 13.52 -29.94
C VAL A 33 6.95 12.35 -29.63
N LEU A 34 5.64 12.61 -29.54
CA LEU A 34 4.64 11.56 -29.30
C LEU A 34 4.65 10.51 -30.42
N SER A 35 4.73 10.94 -31.69
CA SER A 35 4.85 10.03 -32.83
C SER A 35 6.15 9.21 -32.77
N ALA A 36 7.26 9.80 -32.35
CA ALA A 36 8.51 9.06 -32.17
C ALA A 36 8.37 7.98 -31.07
N LEU A 37 7.71 8.29 -29.95
CA LEU A 37 7.44 7.32 -28.88
C LEU A 37 6.55 6.19 -29.35
N VAL A 38 5.45 6.48 -30.05
CA VAL A 38 4.56 5.47 -30.63
C VAL A 38 5.35 4.45 -31.47
N HIS A 39 6.29 4.89 -32.32
CA HIS A 39 6.98 3.95 -33.21
C HIS A 39 8.24 3.30 -32.63
N ARG A 40 8.85 3.87 -31.58
CA ARG A 40 10.21 3.49 -31.16
C ARG A 40 10.33 3.13 -29.68
N ASP A 41 9.40 3.55 -28.83
CA ASP A 41 9.51 3.26 -27.41
C ASP A 41 9.36 1.75 -27.19
N PRO A 42 10.24 1.10 -26.41
CA PRO A 42 10.12 -0.33 -26.13
C PRO A 42 8.96 -0.67 -25.19
N ASP A 43 8.48 0.27 -24.37
CA ASP A 43 7.47 0.01 -23.37
C ASP A 43 6.03 0.18 -23.93
N PRO A 44 5.17 -0.84 -23.86
CA PRO A 44 3.81 -0.77 -24.39
C PRO A 44 2.92 0.28 -23.71
N ALA A 45 3.08 0.54 -22.41
CA ALA A 45 2.27 1.54 -21.71
C ALA A 45 2.63 2.96 -22.18
N VAL A 46 3.93 3.24 -22.39
CA VAL A 46 4.38 4.51 -22.98
C VAL A 46 3.77 4.70 -24.38
N ARG A 47 3.77 3.66 -25.22
CA ARG A 47 3.15 3.71 -26.55
C ARG A 47 1.64 3.92 -26.48
N ALA A 48 0.95 3.23 -25.57
CA ALA A 48 -0.49 3.36 -25.36
C ALA A 48 -0.87 4.82 -25.03
N ARG A 49 -0.21 5.40 -24.03
CA ARG A 49 -0.47 6.78 -23.61
C ARG A 49 -0.14 7.80 -24.70
N ALA A 50 0.93 7.57 -25.47
CA ALA A 50 1.27 8.43 -26.61
C ALA A 50 0.22 8.35 -27.73
N VAL A 51 -0.39 7.18 -28.00
CA VAL A 51 -1.50 7.04 -28.95
C VAL A 51 -2.72 7.82 -28.49
N GLU A 52 -3.10 7.69 -27.21
CA GLU A 52 -4.24 8.43 -26.64
C GLU A 52 -4.07 9.94 -26.80
N LEU A 53 -2.89 10.48 -26.46
CA LEU A 53 -2.59 11.91 -26.61
C LEU A 53 -2.60 12.37 -28.07
N LEU A 54 -2.09 11.56 -29.00
CA LEU A 54 -2.15 11.88 -30.42
C LEU A 54 -3.60 11.84 -30.94
N GLN A 55 -4.41 10.91 -30.47
CA GLN A 55 -5.80 10.79 -30.86
C GLN A 55 -6.64 11.94 -30.32
N SER A 56 -6.56 12.24 -29.01
CA SER A 56 -7.31 13.34 -28.38
C SER A 56 -6.93 14.71 -28.97
N SER A 57 -5.67 14.90 -29.36
CA SER A 57 -5.17 16.13 -30.00
C SER A 57 -5.44 16.22 -31.51
N GLY A 58 -6.08 15.21 -32.12
CA GLY A 58 -6.34 15.16 -33.57
C GLY A 58 -5.07 15.09 -34.42
N LYS A 59 -3.98 14.54 -33.86
CA LYS A 59 -2.66 14.39 -34.51
C LYS A 59 -2.37 12.96 -34.97
N LEU A 60 -3.17 12.00 -34.54
CA LEU A 60 -3.17 10.65 -35.13
C LEU A 60 -3.89 10.70 -36.49
N ALA A 61 -3.22 10.22 -37.54
CA ALA A 61 -3.59 10.50 -38.93
C ALA A 61 -5.01 10.03 -39.30
N ASP A 62 -5.28 8.73 -39.20
CA ASP A 62 -6.56 8.13 -39.55
C ASP A 62 -6.71 6.72 -38.93
N ARG A 63 -7.85 6.09 -39.21
CA ARG A 63 -8.13 4.69 -38.84
C ARG A 63 -7.06 3.73 -39.35
N ALA A 64 -6.55 3.91 -40.57
CA ALA A 64 -5.60 2.97 -41.16
C ALA A 64 -4.28 2.98 -40.40
N ALA A 65 -3.77 4.17 -40.05
CA ALA A 65 -2.60 4.35 -39.20
C ALA A 65 -2.78 3.67 -37.83
N ALA A 66 -3.93 3.86 -37.18
CA ALA A 66 -4.23 3.21 -35.91
C ALA A 66 -4.24 1.66 -36.02
N LEU A 67 -4.83 1.12 -37.08
CA LEU A 67 -4.84 -0.32 -37.34
C LEU A 67 -3.46 -0.89 -37.69
N GLU A 68 -2.57 -0.11 -38.31
CA GLU A 68 -1.17 -0.49 -38.53
C GLU A 68 -0.42 -0.63 -37.21
N LEU A 69 -0.61 0.32 -36.28
CA LEU A 69 -0.04 0.23 -34.92
C LEU A 69 -0.51 -1.04 -34.22
N TYR A 70 -1.82 -1.32 -34.23
CA TYR A 70 -2.38 -2.55 -33.67
C TYR A 70 -1.70 -3.82 -34.23
N ARG A 71 -1.51 -3.89 -35.55
CA ARG A 71 -0.87 -5.03 -36.21
C ARG A 71 0.60 -5.16 -35.82
N ALA A 72 1.33 -4.04 -35.73
CA ALA A 72 2.74 -4.02 -35.35
C ALA A 72 2.96 -4.53 -33.92
N TRP A 73 1.98 -4.37 -33.05
CA TRP A 73 2.07 -4.65 -31.61
C TRP A 73 1.47 -5.99 -31.17
N LYS A 74 1.10 -6.86 -32.12
CA LYS A 74 0.59 -8.22 -31.83
C LYS A 74 1.55 -9.07 -30.98
N GLY A 75 2.85 -8.79 -31.04
CA GLY A 75 3.88 -9.50 -30.26
C GLY A 75 4.14 -8.92 -28.87
N ASP A 76 3.49 -7.81 -28.48
CA ASP A 76 3.74 -7.18 -27.19
C ASP A 76 3.29 -8.04 -26.03
N ALA A 77 4.13 -8.09 -24.99
CA ALA A 77 3.84 -8.80 -23.74
C ALA A 77 2.65 -8.19 -22.97
N MET A 78 2.42 -6.88 -23.11
CA MET A 78 1.29 -6.17 -22.53
C MET A 78 0.30 -5.77 -23.62
N ALA A 79 -0.98 -5.72 -23.27
CA ALA A 79 -2.05 -5.54 -24.23
C ALA A 79 -2.46 -4.06 -24.42
N ASP A 80 -1.98 -3.17 -23.56
CA ASP A 80 -2.37 -1.77 -23.46
C ASP A 80 -2.16 -0.99 -24.76
N ALA A 81 -0.99 -1.15 -25.39
CA ALA A 81 -0.70 -0.50 -26.68
C ALA A 81 -1.68 -0.95 -27.77
N ARG A 82 -1.96 -2.26 -27.84
CA ARG A 82 -2.93 -2.82 -28.80
C ARG A 82 -4.34 -2.30 -28.54
N ALA A 83 -4.74 -2.24 -27.27
CA ALA A 83 -6.04 -1.72 -26.87
C ALA A 83 -6.19 -0.24 -27.26
N ALA A 84 -5.19 0.60 -26.94
CA ALA A 84 -5.19 2.02 -27.30
C ALA A 84 -5.27 2.23 -28.82
N ALA A 85 -4.53 1.42 -29.60
CA ALA A 85 -4.59 1.47 -31.07
C ALA A 85 -5.98 1.12 -31.61
N LEU A 86 -6.64 0.08 -31.09
CA LEU A 86 -7.99 -0.31 -31.54
C LEU A 86 -9.06 0.69 -31.10
N VAL A 87 -8.96 1.23 -29.89
CA VAL A 87 -9.84 2.30 -29.39
C VAL A 87 -9.72 3.54 -30.29
N ALA A 88 -8.49 3.96 -30.58
CA ALA A 88 -8.24 5.08 -31.48
C ALA A 88 -8.74 4.80 -32.92
N ALA A 89 -8.54 3.59 -33.43
CA ALA A 89 -9.07 3.18 -34.73
C ALA A 89 -10.60 3.29 -34.77
N LEU A 90 -11.28 2.91 -33.70
CA LEU A 90 -12.74 2.95 -33.60
C LEU A 90 -13.25 4.41 -33.57
N ASP A 91 -12.60 5.29 -32.81
CA ASP A 91 -12.95 6.71 -32.74
C ASP A 91 -12.74 7.45 -34.06
N LEU A 92 -11.67 7.10 -34.78
CA LEU A 92 -11.35 7.65 -36.10
C LEU A 92 -12.17 7.02 -37.23
N SER A 93 -13.00 6.02 -36.95
CA SER A 93 -13.82 5.34 -37.96
C SER A 93 -15.09 6.11 -38.27
N ALA A 94 -15.40 6.20 -39.57
CA ALA A 94 -16.75 6.52 -40.03
C ALA A 94 -17.74 5.47 -39.52
N GLU A 95 -19.01 5.85 -39.36
CA GLU A 95 -20.03 4.98 -38.77
C GLU A 95 -20.16 3.62 -39.49
N ALA A 96 -20.11 3.62 -40.83
CA ALA A 96 -20.16 2.41 -41.66
C ALA A 96 -18.99 1.44 -41.43
N ASP A 97 -17.89 1.92 -40.87
CA ASP A 97 -16.63 1.21 -40.70
C ASP A 97 -16.38 0.70 -39.28
N ARG A 98 -17.12 1.23 -38.28
CA ARG A 98 -16.91 0.93 -36.86
C ARG A 98 -17.09 -0.55 -36.54
N GLN A 99 -18.09 -1.19 -37.15
CA GLN A 99 -18.42 -2.59 -36.89
C GLN A 99 -17.23 -3.52 -37.21
N ALA A 100 -16.50 -3.26 -38.29
CA ALA A 100 -15.31 -4.05 -38.65
C ALA A 100 -14.17 -3.92 -37.61
N VAL A 101 -14.01 -2.74 -37.00
CA VAL A 101 -13.03 -2.53 -35.93
C VAL A 101 -13.45 -3.25 -34.65
N VAL A 102 -14.75 -3.24 -34.33
CA VAL A 102 -15.29 -4.00 -33.18
C VAL A 102 -15.09 -5.50 -33.35
N GLU A 103 -15.37 -6.05 -34.54
CA GLU A 103 -15.14 -7.46 -34.84
C GLU A 103 -13.66 -7.84 -34.73
N LEU A 104 -12.76 -6.98 -35.24
CA LEU A 104 -11.32 -7.19 -35.09
C LEU A 104 -10.90 -7.20 -33.62
N GLY A 105 -11.35 -6.21 -32.84
CA GLY A 105 -10.97 -6.08 -31.43
C GLY A 105 -11.58 -7.14 -30.53
N THR A 106 -12.80 -7.60 -30.81
CA THR A 106 -13.44 -8.70 -30.07
C THR A 106 -12.85 -10.07 -30.39
N ALA A 107 -12.09 -10.18 -31.48
CA ALA A 107 -11.30 -11.37 -31.82
C ALA A 107 -9.88 -11.36 -31.23
N ASP A 108 -9.45 -10.30 -30.53
CA ASP A 108 -8.13 -10.26 -29.89
C ASP A 108 -8.00 -11.36 -28.83
N PRO A 109 -6.85 -12.05 -28.70
CA PRO A 109 -6.66 -13.08 -27.68
C PRO A 109 -6.76 -12.54 -26.25
N ASP A 110 -6.43 -11.27 -26.03
CA ASP A 110 -6.44 -10.66 -24.71
C ASP A 110 -7.84 -10.15 -24.31
N ARG A 111 -8.32 -10.56 -23.14
CA ARG A 111 -9.64 -10.16 -22.62
C ARG A 111 -9.73 -8.66 -22.35
N ALA A 112 -8.64 -8.01 -21.92
CA ALA A 112 -8.61 -6.57 -21.65
C ALA A 112 -8.83 -5.77 -22.94
N VAL A 113 -8.17 -6.18 -24.03
CA VAL A 113 -8.34 -5.56 -25.36
C VAL A 113 -9.80 -5.68 -25.81
N ARG A 114 -10.38 -6.89 -25.72
CA ARG A 114 -11.78 -7.12 -26.06
C ARG A 114 -12.72 -6.22 -25.24
N ALA A 115 -12.47 -6.10 -23.93
CA ALA A 115 -13.29 -5.29 -23.03
C ALA A 115 -13.22 -3.80 -23.37
N LEU A 116 -12.01 -3.27 -23.58
CA LEU A 116 -11.80 -1.85 -23.91
C LEU A 116 -12.45 -1.46 -25.24
N VAL A 117 -12.36 -2.31 -26.26
CA VAL A 117 -13.03 -2.08 -27.56
C VAL A 117 -14.55 -2.11 -27.41
N VAL A 118 -15.10 -3.09 -26.68
CA VAL A 118 -16.55 -3.16 -26.42
C VAL A 118 -17.04 -1.95 -25.64
N ASN A 119 -16.29 -1.50 -24.64
CA ASN A 119 -16.62 -0.31 -23.86
C ASN A 119 -16.63 0.94 -24.74
N GLN A 120 -15.65 1.10 -25.62
CA GLN A 120 -15.61 2.24 -26.53
C GLN A 120 -16.76 2.20 -27.54
N ALA A 121 -17.06 1.02 -28.10
CA ALA A 121 -18.20 0.85 -29.01
C ALA A 121 -19.53 1.27 -28.34
N ARG A 122 -19.74 0.89 -27.08
CA ARG A 122 -20.91 1.29 -26.30
C ARG A 122 -20.97 2.80 -26.07
N ARG A 123 -19.83 3.45 -25.78
CA ARG A 123 -19.75 4.92 -25.66
C ARG A 123 -20.14 5.62 -26.96
N LEU A 124 -19.82 5.02 -28.11
CA LEU A 124 -20.22 5.50 -29.43
C LEU A 124 -21.68 5.14 -29.81
N GLY A 125 -22.46 4.59 -28.88
CA GLY A 125 -23.87 4.23 -29.09
C GLY A 125 -24.09 2.89 -29.80
N MET A 126 -23.04 2.08 -30.00
CA MET A 126 -23.16 0.78 -30.67
C MET A 126 -23.60 -0.30 -29.69
N ALA A 127 -24.42 -1.23 -30.17
CA ALA A 127 -24.71 -2.47 -29.46
C ALA A 127 -23.50 -3.42 -29.59
N ALA A 128 -22.69 -3.50 -28.54
CA ALA A 128 -21.53 -4.40 -28.46
C ALA A 128 -21.51 -5.18 -27.15
N SER A 129 -21.04 -6.43 -27.21
CA SER A 129 -20.90 -7.32 -26.06
C SER A 129 -19.59 -8.08 -26.15
N LEU A 130 -19.01 -8.41 -24.99
CA LEU A 130 -17.92 -9.35 -24.93
C LEU A 130 -18.37 -10.71 -25.52
N PRO A 131 -17.53 -11.38 -26.32
CA PRO A 131 -17.85 -12.72 -26.81
C PRO A 131 -17.96 -13.69 -25.64
N SER A 132 -18.86 -14.67 -25.78
CA SER A 132 -18.88 -15.82 -24.87
C SER A 132 -17.53 -16.53 -24.95
N GLY A 133 -16.97 -16.87 -23.80
CA GLY A 133 -15.69 -17.57 -23.70
C GLY A 133 -15.75 -18.62 -22.62
N GLU A 134 -14.80 -19.55 -22.67
CA GLU A 134 -14.60 -20.51 -21.59
C GLU A 134 -14.34 -19.76 -20.27
N PRO A 135 -14.97 -20.19 -19.15
CA PRO A 135 -14.63 -19.67 -17.84
C PRO A 135 -13.14 -19.84 -17.59
N ARG A 136 -12.55 -18.87 -16.87
CA ARG A 136 -11.12 -18.93 -16.54
C ARG A 136 -10.77 -20.19 -15.74
N HIS A 137 -11.68 -20.64 -14.89
CA HIS A 137 -11.48 -21.80 -14.03
C HIS A 137 -12.33 -22.98 -14.44
N VAL A 138 -11.88 -24.18 -14.07
CA VAL A 138 -12.67 -25.40 -14.20
C VAL A 138 -13.87 -25.39 -13.24
N ARG A 139 -14.87 -26.22 -13.53
CA ARG A 139 -16.12 -26.30 -12.75
C ARG A 139 -15.87 -26.57 -11.27
N GLU A 140 -14.87 -27.37 -10.95
CA GLU A 140 -14.49 -27.75 -9.58
C GLU A 140 -14.11 -26.53 -8.74
N TRP A 141 -13.34 -25.59 -9.32
CA TRP A 141 -12.95 -24.36 -8.64
C TRP A 141 -14.17 -23.52 -8.22
N TYR A 142 -15.20 -23.43 -9.07
CA TYR A 142 -16.44 -22.73 -8.73
C TYR A 142 -17.24 -23.45 -7.64
N ARG A 143 -17.21 -24.79 -7.59
CA ARG A 143 -17.83 -25.54 -6.48
C ARG A 143 -17.11 -25.27 -5.16
N ASP A 144 -15.79 -25.18 -5.20
CA ASP A 144 -14.98 -24.87 -4.02
C ASP A 144 -15.15 -23.42 -3.58
N LEU A 145 -15.29 -22.48 -4.54
CA LEU A 145 -15.63 -21.09 -4.26
C LEU A 145 -16.92 -20.97 -3.44
N LEU A 146 -17.97 -21.72 -3.80
CA LEU A 146 -19.25 -21.68 -3.06
C LEU A 146 -19.10 -22.08 -1.59
N ARG A 147 -18.19 -23.01 -1.27
CA ARG A 147 -17.87 -23.37 0.12
C ARG A 147 -16.95 -22.34 0.76
N TRP A 148 -16.03 -21.77 -0.02
CA TRP A 148 -15.05 -20.81 0.47
C TRP A 148 -15.70 -19.52 0.98
N ILE A 149 -16.77 -19.06 0.34
CA ILE A 149 -17.53 -17.85 0.71
C ILE A 149 -18.44 -18.04 1.94
N GLU A 150 -18.62 -19.28 2.43
CA GLU A 150 -19.42 -19.54 3.66
C GLU A 150 -18.71 -19.07 4.94
N VAL A 151 -17.43 -18.73 4.84
CA VAL A 151 -16.57 -18.34 5.96
C VAL A 151 -16.01 -16.96 5.70
N GLU A 152 -16.06 -16.09 6.72
CA GLU A 152 -15.46 -14.75 6.65
C GLU A 152 -13.96 -14.81 6.35
N ARG A 153 -13.48 -13.81 5.60
CA ARG A 153 -12.11 -13.73 5.10
C ARG A 153 -11.51 -12.37 5.38
N TRP A 154 -10.29 -12.40 5.88
CA TRP A 154 -9.56 -11.24 6.35
C TRP A 154 -8.21 -11.15 5.63
N LEU A 155 -7.82 -9.94 5.25
CA LEU A 155 -6.49 -9.63 4.74
C LEU A 155 -5.81 -8.62 5.68
N ASP A 156 -4.63 -8.95 6.19
CA ASP A 156 -3.75 -8.00 6.86
C ASP A 156 -2.71 -7.49 5.89
N VAL A 157 -2.85 -6.24 5.45
CA VAL A 157 -1.92 -5.58 4.54
C VAL A 157 -0.85 -4.88 5.36
N VAL A 158 0.32 -5.50 5.42
CA VAL A 158 1.46 -5.01 6.19
C VAL A 158 2.29 -4.10 5.30
N THR A 159 2.38 -2.81 5.64
CA THR A 159 3.12 -1.78 4.87
C THR A 159 4.32 -1.26 5.65
N VAL A 160 5.21 -0.50 5.01
CA VAL A 160 6.30 0.19 5.71
C VAL A 160 5.84 1.17 6.78
N ARG A 161 4.57 1.62 6.73
CA ARG A 161 3.98 2.56 7.71
C ARG A 161 3.06 1.92 8.74
N GLY A 162 2.90 0.60 8.72
CA GLY A 162 1.98 -0.12 9.60
C GLY A 162 1.11 -1.12 8.89
N THR A 163 0.21 -1.75 9.64
CA THR A 163 -0.70 -2.77 9.11
C THR A 163 -2.14 -2.28 9.18
N PHE A 164 -2.89 -2.48 8.09
CA PHE A 164 -4.34 -2.30 8.09
C PHE A 164 -5.02 -3.61 7.72
N ARG A 165 -6.22 -3.84 8.28
CA ARG A 165 -7.01 -5.04 8.06
C ARG A 165 -8.18 -4.75 7.15
N VAL A 166 -8.35 -5.61 6.15
CA VAL A 166 -9.51 -5.64 5.26
C VAL A 166 -10.38 -6.86 5.60
N ARG A 167 -11.67 -6.65 5.80
CA ARG A 167 -12.70 -7.70 5.77
C ARG A 167 -13.23 -7.79 4.34
N LEU A 168 -13.19 -8.98 3.74
CA LEU A 168 -13.68 -9.19 2.38
C LEU A 168 -15.20 -9.37 2.36
N GLU A 169 -15.89 -8.69 1.44
CA GLU A 169 -17.32 -8.86 1.16
C GLU A 169 -17.51 -10.04 0.19
N VAL A 170 -17.19 -11.26 0.66
CA VAL A 170 -17.11 -12.47 -0.16
C VAL A 170 -18.43 -12.87 -0.85
N ALA A 171 -19.56 -12.38 -0.38
CA ALA A 171 -20.87 -12.58 -1.01
C ALA A 171 -21.10 -11.63 -2.19
N ASP A 172 -20.59 -10.40 -2.11
CA ASP A 172 -20.77 -9.37 -3.13
C ASP A 172 -19.74 -9.49 -4.25
N ALA A 173 -18.51 -9.87 -3.91
CA ALA A 173 -17.38 -10.01 -4.84
C ALA A 173 -16.68 -11.38 -4.69
N PRO A 174 -17.37 -12.51 -4.87
CA PRO A 174 -16.83 -13.84 -4.59
C PRO A 174 -15.60 -14.20 -5.43
N ILE A 175 -15.63 -13.95 -6.75
CA ILE A 175 -14.53 -14.32 -7.65
C ILE A 175 -13.32 -13.43 -7.37
N SER A 176 -13.53 -12.12 -7.28
CA SER A 176 -12.45 -11.16 -7.02
C SER A 176 -11.81 -11.41 -5.65
N SER A 177 -12.62 -11.66 -4.62
CA SER A 177 -12.12 -11.99 -3.26
C SER A 177 -11.24 -13.23 -3.27
N ARG A 178 -11.69 -14.30 -3.94
CA ARG A 178 -10.94 -15.56 -4.00
C ARG A 178 -9.64 -15.42 -4.78
N GLU A 179 -9.65 -14.74 -5.91
CA GLU A 179 -8.45 -14.54 -6.74
C GLU A 179 -7.38 -13.70 -6.03
N LEU A 180 -7.80 -12.63 -5.34
CA LEU A 180 -6.88 -11.80 -4.57
C LEU A 180 -6.35 -12.52 -3.35
N TRP A 181 -7.19 -13.32 -2.68
CA TRP A 181 -6.75 -14.19 -1.59
C TRP A 181 -5.64 -15.14 -2.07
N GLU A 182 -5.86 -15.81 -3.20
CA GLU A 182 -4.87 -16.73 -3.76
C GLU A 182 -3.59 -16.01 -4.23
N LEU A 183 -3.70 -14.76 -4.72
CA LEU A 183 -2.52 -13.92 -5.02
C LEU A 183 -1.74 -13.58 -3.74
N ALA A 184 -2.44 -13.20 -2.66
CA ALA A 184 -1.82 -12.92 -1.37
C ALA A 184 -1.12 -14.15 -0.78
N GLU A 185 -1.75 -15.33 -0.82
CA GLU A 185 -1.12 -16.59 -0.35
C GLU A 185 0.16 -16.96 -1.12
N ARG A 186 0.28 -16.53 -2.38
CA ARG A 186 1.49 -16.70 -3.19
C ARG A 186 2.54 -15.60 -2.98
N GLY A 187 2.30 -14.64 -2.10
CA GLY A 187 3.19 -13.51 -1.86
C GLY A 187 3.24 -12.51 -3.03
N PHE A 188 2.22 -12.48 -3.88
CA PHE A 188 2.21 -11.62 -5.08
C PHE A 188 2.35 -10.12 -4.75
N TYR A 189 1.80 -9.70 -3.61
CA TYR A 189 1.81 -8.30 -3.17
C TYR A 189 3.08 -7.87 -2.46
N ASP A 190 3.98 -8.82 -2.16
CA ASP A 190 5.16 -8.58 -1.34
C ASP A 190 6.14 -7.69 -2.12
N GLY A 191 6.47 -6.54 -1.53
CA GLY A 191 7.35 -5.54 -2.14
C GLY A 191 6.68 -4.58 -3.12
N LEU A 192 5.40 -4.79 -3.47
CA LEU A 192 4.67 -3.89 -4.38
C LEU A 192 4.43 -2.52 -3.75
N THR A 193 4.31 -1.49 -4.59
CA THR A 193 4.19 -0.10 -4.14
C THR A 193 2.76 0.38 -4.04
N ILE A 194 2.56 1.35 -3.15
CA ILE A 194 1.48 2.32 -3.23
C ILE A 194 1.89 3.34 -4.30
N HIS A 195 1.40 3.17 -5.52
CA HIS A 195 1.82 4.00 -6.65
C HIS A 195 0.96 5.26 -6.80
N ARG A 196 -0.21 5.33 -6.14
CA ARG A 196 -1.11 6.48 -6.24
C ARG A 196 -1.80 6.78 -4.92
N VAL A 197 -1.66 8.02 -4.47
CA VAL A 197 -2.35 8.56 -3.29
C VAL A 197 -3.01 9.88 -3.70
N VAL A 198 -4.33 9.94 -3.60
CA VAL A 198 -5.11 11.16 -3.79
C VAL A 198 -5.74 11.51 -2.45
N PRO A 199 -5.20 12.52 -1.73
CA PRO A 199 -5.69 12.88 -0.40
C PRO A 199 -7.20 13.15 -0.40
N ASN A 200 -7.88 12.66 0.63
CA ASN A 200 -9.33 12.78 0.80
C ASN A 200 -10.14 12.04 -0.28
N PHE A 201 -9.53 11.11 -1.00
CA PHE A 201 -10.22 10.32 -2.00
C PHE A 201 -9.81 8.85 -1.97
N VAL A 202 -8.62 8.49 -2.49
CA VAL A 202 -8.20 7.09 -2.57
C VAL A 202 -6.70 6.89 -2.38
N VAL A 203 -6.36 5.78 -1.73
CA VAL A 203 -5.01 5.20 -1.71
C VAL A 203 -5.03 3.95 -2.59
N GLN A 204 -4.14 3.85 -3.57
CA GLN A 204 -4.11 2.78 -4.56
C GLN A 204 -2.73 2.13 -4.68
N GLY A 205 -2.72 0.80 -4.75
CA GLY A 205 -1.52 -0.02 -4.81
C GLY A 205 -1.78 -1.41 -5.39
N GLY A 206 -0.79 -2.29 -5.28
CA GLY A 206 -0.89 -3.67 -5.79
C GLY A 206 -0.61 -3.80 -7.29
N ASP A 207 0.14 -2.87 -7.85
CA ASP A 207 0.64 -2.93 -9.22
C ASP A 207 2.05 -3.54 -9.26
N PRO A 208 2.27 -4.66 -9.99
CA PRO A 208 3.60 -5.26 -10.22
C PRO A 208 4.62 -4.34 -10.88
N ARG A 209 4.18 -3.37 -11.70
CA ARG A 209 5.07 -2.40 -12.35
C ARG A 209 5.32 -1.17 -11.50
N GLY A 210 4.40 -0.88 -10.57
CA GLY A 210 4.43 0.28 -9.69
C GLY A 210 4.18 1.62 -10.40
N ASP A 211 3.75 1.60 -11.66
CA ASP A 211 3.51 2.78 -12.51
C ASP A 211 2.03 2.97 -12.91
N GLY A 212 1.14 2.13 -12.39
CA GLY A 212 -0.30 2.10 -12.66
C GLY A 212 -0.71 1.16 -13.80
N TRP A 213 0.22 0.67 -14.62
CA TRP A 213 -0.08 -0.06 -15.86
C TRP A 213 0.12 -1.57 -15.76
N GLY A 214 0.55 -2.11 -14.61
CA GLY A 214 0.73 -3.55 -14.46
C GLY A 214 -0.51 -4.29 -13.97
N GLY A 215 -0.49 -5.60 -14.17
CA GLY A 215 -1.57 -6.50 -13.80
C GLY A 215 -1.08 -7.92 -13.55
N PRO A 216 -1.97 -8.83 -13.13
CA PRO A 216 -1.58 -10.18 -12.70
C PRO A 216 -1.49 -11.18 -13.86
N GLY A 217 -1.50 -10.71 -15.11
CA GLY A 217 -1.53 -11.55 -16.32
C GLY A 217 -2.92 -12.09 -16.67
N PHE A 218 -3.97 -11.60 -16.01
CA PHE A 218 -5.37 -11.94 -16.29
C PHE A 218 -6.29 -10.77 -15.95
N VAL A 219 -7.56 -10.90 -16.36
CA VAL A 219 -8.60 -9.89 -16.13
C VAL A 219 -9.78 -10.49 -15.38
N LEU A 220 -10.12 -9.89 -14.25
CA LEU A 220 -11.31 -10.20 -13.47
C LEU A 220 -12.57 -9.61 -14.12
N PRO A 221 -13.71 -10.31 -14.04
CA PRO A 221 -15.00 -9.69 -14.36
C PRO A 221 -15.35 -8.63 -13.31
N ASP A 222 -16.17 -7.64 -13.69
CA ASP A 222 -16.78 -6.77 -12.68
C ASP A 222 -17.81 -7.55 -11.88
N GLU A 223 -17.81 -7.37 -10.57
CA GLU A 223 -18.82 -7.83 -9.63
C GLU A 223 -19.41 -6.56 -8.97
N PRO A 224 -20.15 -5.73 -9.74
CA PRO A 224 -20.65 -4.46 -9.24
C PRO A 224 -21.70 -4.71 -8.15
N SER A 225 -21.55 -3.98 -7.04
CA SER A 225 -22.50 -4.01 -5.93
C SER A 225 -23.16 -2.64 -5.78
N ILE A 226 -24.42 -2.64 -5.32
CA ILE A 226 -25.13 -1.43 -4.90
C ILE A 226 -24.65 -0.92 -3.53
N ARG A 227 -23.79 -1.69 -2.86
CA ARG A 227 -23.15 -1.29 -1.61
C ARG A 227 -22.36 0.00 -1.82
N PRO A 228 -22.65 1.06 -1.04
CA PRO A 228 -21.96 2.33 -1.19
C PRO A 228 -20.45 2.21 -0.99
N PHE A 229 -19.69 2.92 -1.83
CA PHE A 229 -18.30 3.25 -1.57
C PHE A 229 -18.19 4.37 -0.53
N ASP A 230 -18.57 4.07 0.72
CA ASP A 230 -18.32 4.93 1.88
C ASP A 230 -16.81 5.08 2.16
N SER A 231 -16.44 5.85 3.19
CA SER A 231 -15.06 5.86 3.67
C SER A 231 -14.58 4.45 4.03
N TRP A 232 -13.32 4.14 3.74
CA TRP A 232 -12.63 2.89 4.10
C TRP A 232 -13.09 1.65 3.33
N ARG A 233 -13.73 1.83 2.17
CA ARG A 233 -14.09 0.75 1.26
C ARG A 233 -12.93 0.37 0.36
N VAL A 234 -12.77 -0.92 0.11
CA VAL A 234 -11.75 -1.47 -0.77
C VAL A 234 -12.37 -1.85 -2.10
N GLY A 235 -11.79 -1.40 -3.21
CA GLY A 235 -12.27 -1.71 -4.55
C GLY A 235 -11.17 -2.20 -5.48
N ILE A 236 -11.58 -2.90 -6.54
CA ILE A 236 -10.69 -3.33 -7.63
C ILE A 236 -10.51 -2.17 -8.60
N ALA A 237 -9.28 -1.73 -8.84
CA ALA A 237 -9.02 -0.71 -9.86
C ALA A 237 -9.22 -1.29 -11.27
N THR A 238 -9.74 -0.47 -12.18
CA THR A 238 -10.05 -0.85 -13.57
C THR A 238 -9.67 0.28 -14.52
N SER A 239 -9.38 -0.05 -15.77
CA SER A 239 -9.26 0.90 -16.90
C SER A 239 -10.61 1.10 -17.63
N GLY A 240 -11.70 0.64 -17.02
CA GLY A 240 -13.04 0.58 -17.59
C GLY A 240 -13.76 -0.73 -17.22
N PRO A 241 -15.05 -0.87 -17.53
CA PRO A 241 -15.80 -2.08 -17.22
C PRO A 241 -15.10 -3.34 -17.75
N GLN A 242 -15.08 -4.41 -16.95
CA GLN A 242 -14.52 -5.72 -17.26
C GLN A 242 -13.00 -5.70 -17.51
N THR A 243 -12.27 -4.82 -16.81
CA THR A 243 -10.80 -4.73 -16.89
C THR A 243 -10.09 -4.83 -15.54
N GLY A 244 -10.80 -5.27 -14.49
CA GLY A 244 -10.22 -5.44 -13.15
C GLY A 244 -9.07 -6.44 -13.14
N GLY A 245 -8.13 -6.27 -12.22
CA GLY A 245 -6.94 -7.12 -12.09
C GLY A 245 -6.56 -7.33 -10.64
N CYS A 246 -5.31 -7.04 -10.29
CA CYS A 246 -4.78 -7.20 -8.93
C CYS A 246 -4.68 -5.89 -8.15
N GLN A 247 -4.82 -4.75 -8.82
CA GLN A 247 -4.68 -3.45 -8.20
C GLN A 247 -5.89 -3.14 -7.32
N LEU A 248 -5.61 -2.66 -6.12
CA LEU A 248 -6.61 -2.31 -5.11
C LEU A 248 -6.55 -0.82 -4.83
N PHE A 249 -7.72 -0.23 -4.60
CA PHE A 249 -7.83 1.09 -4.00
C PHE A 249 -8.63 1.02 -2.70
N VAL A 250 -8.34 1.94 -1.79
CA VAL A 250 -9.08 2.16 -0.56
C VAL A 250 -9.59 3.59 -0.55
N THR A 251 -10.88 3.79 -0.34
CA THR A 251 -11.47 5.12 -0.19
C THR A 251 -11.14 5.70 1.17
N GLU A 252 -10.76 6.98 1.22
CA GLU A 252 -10.57 7.70 2.51
C GLU A 252 -11.87 8.39 2.95
N LEU A 253 -12.65 8.88 1.99
CA LEU A 253 -13.94 9.52 2.17
C LEU A 253 -15.01 8.86 1.28
N PRO A 254 -16.31 9.09 1.56
CA PRO A 254 -17.39 8.62 0.69
C PRO A 254 -17.19 9.05 -0.78
N ALA A 255 -17.39 8.10 -1.69
CA ALA A 255 -17.12 8.23 -3.11
C ALA A 255 -18.24 7.59 -3.95
N ASP A 256 -19.45 8.13 -3.83
CA ASP A 256 -20.68 7.59 -4.46
C ASP A 256 -20.56 7.30 -5.95
N ARG A 257 -19.75 8.09 -6.68
CA ARG A 257 -19.46 7.89 -8.10
C ARG A 257 -18.76 6.56 -8.45
N LEU A 258 -18.27 5.83 -7.45
CA LEU A 258 -17.66 4.51 -7.62
C LEU A 258 -18.69 3.38 -7.44
N THR A 259 -19.78 3.65 -6.72
CA THR A 259 -20.85 2.68 -6.43
C THR A 259 -21.52 2.22 -7.73
N GLY A 260 -21.68 0.90 -7.90
CA GLY A 260 -22.20 0.29 -9.13
C GLY A 260 -21.26 0.31 -10.33
N HIS A 261 -20.11 0.99 -10.24
CA HIS A 261 -19.12 1.09 -11.33
C HIS A 261 -17.85 0.27 -11.08
N TYR A 262 -17.54 -0.01 -9.80
CA TYR A 262 -16.38 -0.79 -9.39
C TYR A 262 -16.82 -1.96 -8.52
N THR A 263 -16.06 -3.06 -8.55
CA THR A 263 -16.22 -4.17 -7.62
C THR A 263 -15.87 -3.70 -6.21
N ASN A 264 -16.85 -3.69 -5.30
CA ASN A 264 -16.65 -3.40 -3.89
C ASN A 264 -16.18 -4.68 -3.20
N LEU A 265 -14.87 -4.77 -2.96
CA LEU A 265 -14.20 -5.96 -2.48
C LEU A 265 -14.36 -6.17 -0.98
N GLY A 266 -14.44 -5.08 -0.21
CA GLY A 266 -14.21 -5.15 1.22
C GLY A 266 -14.32 -3.83 1.95
N GLU A 267 -14.02 -3.88 3.25
CA GLU A 267 -13.89 -2.71 4.12
C GLU A 267 -12.66 -2.83 4.99
N VAL A 268 -11.98 -1.71 5.21
CA VAL A 268 -10.92 -1.60 6.21
C VAL A 268 -11.53 -1.45 7.60
N VAL A 269 -11.33 -2.47 8.43
CA VAL A 269 -11.92 -2.58 9.78
C VAL A 269 -10.93 -2.22 10.90
N ALA A 270 -9.62 -2.22 10.61
CA ALA A 270 -8.57 -1.81 11.54
C ALA A 270 -7.39 -1.16 10.81
N GLY A 271 -6.66 -0.26 11.49
CA GLY A 271 -5.49 0.43 10.92
C GLY A 271 -5.83 1.54 9.90
N ARG A 272 -6.99 2.20 10.04
CA ARG A 272 -7.40 3.30 9.14
C ARG A 272 -6.43 4.49 9.17
N ASP A 273 -5.83 4.74 10.32
CA ASP A 273 -4.78 5.75 10.51
C ASP A 273 -3.50 5.44 9.71
N VAL A 274 -3.23 4.17 9.40
CA VAL A 274 -2.12 3.76 8.54
C VAL A 274 -2.33 4.29 7.12
N LEU A 275 -3.55 4.17 6.59
CA LEU A 275 -3.88 4.60 5.23
C LEU A 275 -3.66 6.10 5.03
N SER A 276 -4.11 6.92 5.99
CA SER A 276 -3.89 8.38 5.95
C SER A 276 -2.42 8.80 6.00
N ARG A 277 -1.52 7.89 6.38
CA ARG A 277 -0.07 8.14 6.43
C ARG A 277 0.65 7.67 5.17
N LEU A 278 0.03 6.78 4.39
CA LEU A 278 0.65 6.22 3.19
C LEU A 278 0.95 7.32 2.16
N ARG A 279 2.09 7.16 1.49
CA ARG A 279 2.61 8.06 0.47
C ARG A 279 2.91 7.26 -0.79
N VAL A 280 2.93 7.98 -1.91
CA VAL A 280 3.41 7.40 -3.18
C VAL A 280 4.83 6.88 -2.99
N GLY A 281 5.06 5.63 -3.40
CA GLY A 281 6.33 4.92 -3.28
C GLY A 281 6.49 4.08 -2.01
N ASP A 282 5.60 4.21 -1.02
CA ASP A 282 5.58 3.29 0.13
C ASP A 282 5.34 1.85 -0.34
N ARG A 283 5.88 0.88 0.40
CA ARG A 283 5.81 -0.54 0.03
C ARG A 283 4.85 -1.33 0.91
N ILE A 284 4.14 -2.25 0.27
CA ILE A 284 3.53 -3.40 0.90
C ILE A 284 4.68 -4.37 1.20
N VAL A 285 4.86 -4.70 2.48
CA VAL A 285 5.85 -5.68 2.93
C VAL A 285 5.34 -7.08 2.71
N ARG A 286 4.09 -7.34 3.11
CA ARG A 286 3.38 -8.60 2.86
C ARG A 286 1.87 -8.43 3.00
N VAL A 287 1.12 -9.38 2.47
CA VAL A 287 -0.33 -9.53 2.77
C VAL A 287 -0.56 -10.89 3.41
N SER A 288 -1.08 -10.90 4.64
CA SER A 288 -1.41 -12.13 5.36
C SER A 288 -2.92 -12.42 5.29
N THR A 289 -3.28 -13.70 5.21
CA THR A 289 -4.67 -14.13 5.04
C THR A 289 -5.16 -14.86 6.29
N ALA A 290 -6.43 -14.65 6.68
CA ALA A 290 -7.05 -15.36 7.81
C ALA A 290 -8.54 -15.64 7.58
N ALA A 291 -9.03 -16.75 8.14
CA ALA A 291 -10.36 -17.28 7.88
C ALA A 291 -11.15 -17.51 9.18
N GLY A 292 -12.45 -17.27 9.12
CA GLY A 292 -13.36 -17.49 10.25
C GLY A 292 -13.37 -16.30 11.18
N THR A 293 -13.13 -16.53 12.46
CA THR A 293 -13.14 -15.49 13.48
C THR A 293 -12.19 -14.35 13.13
N GLU A 294 -12.62 -13.11 13.38
CA GLU A 294 -11.75 -11.95 13.21
C GLU A 294 -10.43 -12.16 13.97
N PRO A 295 -9.26 -12.02 13.32
CA PRO A 295 -8.00 -12.15 14.02
C PRO A 295 -7.80 -11.04 15.05
N PRO A 296 -6.82 -11.12 15.97
CA PRO A 296 -6.46 -10.00 16.84
C PRO A 296 -6.14 -8.75 16.02
N ARG A 297 -6.52 -7.55 16.49
CA ARG A 297 -6.27 -6.31 15.73
C ARG A 297 -4.78 -6.15 15.40
N PRO A 298 -4.43 -5.64 14.20
CA PRO A 298 -3.04 -5.33 13.90
C PRO A 298 -2.48 -4.32 14.90
N PRO A 299 -1.19 -4.39 15.24
CA PRO A 299 -0.62 -3.50 16.24
C PRO A 299 -0.69 -2.03 15.82
N ALA A 300 -0.87 -1.15 16.80
CA ALA A 300 -0.89 0.28 16.59
C ALA A 300 0.46 0.80 16.06
N VAL A 301 0.39 1.82 15.21
CA VAL A 301 1.56 2.53 14.71
C VAL A 301 1.78 3.78 15.55
N LEU A 302 2.79 3.71 16.42
CA LEU A 302 3.15 4.78 17.34
C LEU A 302 4.38 5.49 16.77
N LEU A 303 4.29 6.81 16.54
CA LEU A 303 5.36 7.60 15.92
C LEU A 303 5.52 8.94 16.62
N GLY A 304 6.76 9.43 16.66
CA GLY A 304 7.09 10.70 17.30
C GLY A 304 7.04 10.61 18.82
N ARG A 305 6.99 11.76 19.50
CA ARG A 305 6.92 11.81 20.96
C ARG A 305 5.58 11.28 21.45
N LEU A 306 5.62 10.40 22.43
CA LEU A 306 4.46 9.73 23.00
C LEU A 306 4.33 10.05 24.49
N THR A 307 3.13 9.89 25.00
CA THR A 307 2.80 9.96 26.41
C THR A 307 2.42 8.58 26.95
N TRP A 308 2.58 8.39 28.25
CA TRP A 308 2.09 7.18 28.92
C TRP A 308 0.58 7.00 28.73
N SER A 309 -0.19 8.08 28.63
CA SER A 309 -1.63 8.03 28.38
C SER A 309 -1.96 7.49 26.99
N GLU A 310 -1.20 7.86 25.96
CA GLU A 310 -1.37 7.32 24.61
C GLU A 310 -0.99 5.84 24.55
N LEU A 311 0.09 5.44 25.21
CA LEU A 311 0.49 4.03 25.30
C LEU A 311 -0.51 3.20 26.11
N ALA A 312 -1.07 3.76 27.17
CA ALA A 312 -2.09 3.13 27.97
C ALA A 312 -3.41 2.90 27.22
N ALA A 313 -3.64 3.56 26.09
CA ALA A 313 -4.79 3.26 25.25
C ALA A 313 -4.57 2.04 24.34
N VAL A 314 -3.34 1.52 24.25
CA VAL A 314 -3.00 0.39 23.38
C VAL A 314 -3.43 -0.93 24.03
N GLU A 315 -4.07 -1.78 23.23
CA GLU A 315 -4.53 -3.10 23.68
C GLU A 315 -3.39 -3.94 24.27
N GLY A 316 -3.65 -4.59 25.41
CA GLY A 316 -2.67 -5.41 26.13
C GLY A 316 -1.76 -4.63 27.10
N TRP A 317 -1.68 -3.31 27.00
CA TRP A 317 -0.78 -2.49 27.84
C TRP A 317 -1.00 -2.68 29.34
N GLN A 318 -2.24 -2.49 29.83
CA GLN A 318 -2.55 -2.60 31.26
C GLN A 318 -2.29 -4.00 31.77
N ALA A 319 -2.67 -5.02 31.00
CA ALA A 319 -2.49 -6.40 31.40
C ALA A 319 -1.01 -6.73 31.60
N GLU A 320 -0.15 -6.34 30.66
CA GLU A 320 1.30 -6.57 30.79
C GLU A 320 1.89 -5.76 31.95
N ARG A 321 1.58 -4.46 32.05
CA ARG A 321 2.07 -3.56 33.10
C ARG A 321 1.72 -4.08 34.49
N ASP A 322 0.47 -4.45 34.70
CA ASP A 322 -0.04 -4.85 36.01
C ASP A 322 0.39 -6.27 36.38
N SER A 323 0.68 -7.13 35.38
CA SER A 323 1.22 -8.47 35.60
C SER A 323 2.69 -8.47 36.03
N TYR A 324 3.44 -7.42 35.67
CA TYR A 324 4.84 -7.30 36.02
C TYR A 324 5.02 -6.85 37.47
N LEU A 325 5.76 -7.65 38.24
CA LEU A 325 6.07 -7.40 39.64
C LEU A 325 7.59 -7.23 39.77
N PRO A 326 8.10 -5.99 39.78
CA PRO A 326 9.54 -5.77 39.89
C PRO A 326 10.07 -6.17 41.27
N GLU A 327 11.34 -6.52 41.33
CA GLU A 327 11.99 -6.93 42.57
C GLU A 327 12.09 -5.78 43.56
N ALA A 328 11.40 -5.88 44.71
CA ALA A 328 11.30 -4.80 45.70
C ALA A 328 12.66 -4.27 46.19
N ALA A 329 13.67 -5.14 46.34
CA ALA A 329 15.02 -4.73 46.75
C ALA A 329 15.70 -3.87 45.67
N THR A 330 15.55 -4.26 44.40
CA THR A 330 16.11 -3.57 43.24
C THR A 330 15.41 -2.24 43.01
N VAL A 331 14.08 -2.19 43.17
CA VAL A 331 13.30 -0.95 43.15
C VAL A 331 13.73 0.00 44.27
N ALA A 332 13.92 -0.50 45.49
CA ALA A 332 14.40 0.31 46.62
C ALA A 332 15.82 0.87 46.36
N GLN A 333 16.68 0.10 45.69
CA GLN A 333 18.00 0.58 45.27
C GLN A 333 17.88 1.69 44.23
N LEU A 334 17.07 1.53 43.18
CA LEU A 334 16.79 2.59 42.20
C LEU A 334 16.22 3.86 42.86
N ALA A 335 15.31 3.71 43.83
CA ALA A 335 14.75 4.83 44.59
C ALA A 335 15.77 5.56 45.46
N SER A 336 16.89 4.90 45.80
CA SER A 336 17.98 5.47 46.59
C SER A 336 18.97 6.31 45.77
N ALA A 337 18.82 6.36 44.45
CA ALA A 337 19.74 7.09 43.57
C ALA A 337 19.84 8.58 43.94
N ALA A 338 21.07 9.09 43.97
CA ALA A 338 21.36 10.48 44.29
C ALA A 338 21.13 11.41 43.07
N GLY A 339 21.43 10.91 41.87
CA GLY A 339 21.36 11.64 40.61
C GLY A 339 19.94 11.82 40.07
N ARG A 340 19.85 12.59 38.97
CA ARG A 340 18.68 12.62 38.10
C ARG A 340 19.04 12.01 36.76
N TYR A 341 18.14 11.21 36.23
CA TYR A 341 18.35 10.39 35.06
C TYR A 341 17.24 10.59 34.05
N LYS A 342 17.62 10.52 32.77
CA LYS A 342 16.67 10.52 31.67
C LYS A 342 16.63 9.14 31.04
N VAL A 343 15.45 8.55 30.99
CA VAL A 343 15.20 7.27 30.35
C VAL A 343 14.49 7.50 29.04
N VAL A 344 15.15 7.23 27.92
CA VAL A 344 14.58 7.38 26.58
C VAL A 344 14.18 6.00 26.07
N ALA A 345 12.89 5.72 25.97
CA ALA A 345 12.39 4.50 25.35
C ALA A 345 12.01 4.77 23.89
N VAL A 346 12.75 4.18 22.96
CA VAL A 346 12.46 4.23 21.53
C VAL A 346 11.80 2.93 21.10
N LEU A 347 10.57 2.99 20.60
CA LEU A 347 9.74 1.82 20.27
C LEU A 347 9.29 1.83 18.81
N GLY A 348 9.13 0.66 18.21
CA GLY A 348 8.67 0.52 16.83
C GLY A 348 7.15 0.51 16.68
N THR A 349 6.66 0.07 15.50
CA THR A 349 5.31 -0.51 15.40
C THR A 349 5.14 -1.50 16.53
N TRP A 350 4.10 -1.36 17.35
CA TRP A 350 3.90 -2.03 18.64
C TRP A 350 4.05 -3.55 18.58
N CYS A 351 5.29 -4.02 18.49
CA CYS A 351 5.64 -5.43 18.34
C CYS A 351 5.60 -6.10 19.69
N GLU A 352 5.69 -7.43 19.71
CA GLU A 352 5.71 -8.23 20.93
C GLU A 352 6.71 -7.70 21.98
N ASP A 353 7.92 -7.33 21.55
CA ASP A 353 8.93 -6.78 22.46
C ASP A 353 8.56 -5.40 23.00
N SER A 354 7.98 -4.52 22.18
CA SER A 354 7.55 -3.19 22.62
C SER A 354 6.35 -3.29 23.56
N ALA A 355 5.42 -4.18 23.24
CA ALA A 355 4.25 -4.50 24.05
C ALA A 355 4.65 -5.13 25.39
N ARG A 356 5.82 -5.76 25.48
CA ARG A 356 6.35 -6.37 26.70
C ARG A 356 7.17 -5.39 27.54
N GLU A 357 8.25 -4.83 27.00
CA GLU A 357 9.22 -4.09 27.83
C GLU A 357 8.78 -2.68 28.20
N VAL A 358 8.03 -1.98 27.34
CA VAL A 358 7.64 -0.58 27.59
C VAL A 358 6.62 -0.45 28.73
N PRO A 359 5.58 -1.31 28.85
CA PRO A 359 4.71 -1.28 30.03
C PRO A 359 5.44 -1.67 31.33
N ARG A 360 6.41 -2.61 31.26
CA ARG A 360 7.27 -2.97 32.40
C ARG A 360 8.13 -1.80 32.85
N LEU A 361 8.67 -1.02 31.90
CA LEU A 361 9.38 0.21 32.22
C LEU A 361 8.49 1.17 33.01
N GLN A 362 7.26 1.40 32.56
CA GLN A 362 6.34 2.24 33.31
C GLN A 362 6.13 1.70 34.72
N ARG A 363 5.92 0.39 34.86
CA ARG A 363 5.69 -0.26 36.15
C ARG A 363 6.86 -0.03 37.13
N VAL A 364 8.10 -0.21 36.66
CA VAL A 364 9.31 0.03 37.47
C VAL A 364 9.37 1.51 37.89
N LEU A 365 9.20 2.43 36.94
CA LEU A 365 9.30 3.86 37.21
C LEU A 365 8.22 4.36 38.17
N ASP A 366 7.00 3.81 38.08
CA ASP A 366 5.90 4.11 39.00
C ASP A 366 6.22 3.67 40.44
N GLU A 367 6.96 2.56 40.63
CA GLU A 367 7.33 2.05 41.96
C GLU A 367 8.57 2.73 42.57
N VAL A 368 9.49 3.22 41.75
CA VAL A 368 10.70 3.92 42.20
C VAL A 368 10.38 5.25 42.91
N ALA A 369 9.15 5.77 42.75
CA ALA A 369 8.56 6.88 43.51
C ALA A 369 9.51 8.09 43.74
N GLY A 370 9.60 9.00 42.77
CA GLY A 370 10.38 10.24 42.90
C GLY A 370 10.53 11.02 41.59
N ASP A 371 11.19 12.20 41.65
CA ASP A 371 11.55 13.03 40.48
C ASP A 371 12.92 12.65 39.88
N ARG A 372 13.42 11.45 40.22
CA ARG A 372 14.76 10.96 39.84
C ARG A 372 14.85 10.54 38.39
N PHE A 373 13.77 10.01 37.83
CA PHE A 373 13.72 9.50 36.47
C PHE A 373 12.73 10.29 35.64
N GLU A 374 13.23 10.94 34.60
CA GLU A 374 12.41 11.53 33.55
C GLU A 374 12.32 10.54 32.38
N ALA A 375 11.12 10.07 32.05
CA ALA A 375 10.93 9.20 30.91
C ALA A 375 10.52 9.98 29.65
N VAL A 376 11.19 9.71 28.53
CA VAL A 376 10.85 10.23 27.21
C VAL A 376 10.56 9.04 26.29
N LEU A 377 9.38 9.05 25.67
CA LEU A 377 8.90 7.96 24.83
C LEU A 377 8.87 8.43 23.38
N VAL A 378 9.47 7.64 22.47
CA VAL A 378 9.46 7.96 21.04
C VAL A 378 9.11 6.74 20.21
N GLY A 379 8.07 6.88 19.40
CA GLY A 379 7.72 5.92 18.36
C GLY A 379 8.53 6.15 17.09
N VAL A 380 9.03 5.07 16.48
CA VAL A 380 9.73 5.07 15.19
C VAL A 380 9.07 4.12 14.21
N ASP A 381 9.21 4.44 12.92
CA ASP A 381 8.74 3.54 11.85
C ASP A 381 9.74 2.40 11.61
N ARG A 382 9.51 1.60 10.56
CA ARG A 382 10.39 0.49 10.20
C ARG A 382 11.82 0.90 9.83
N THR A 383 12.08 2.18 9.55
CA THR A 383 13.43 2.70 9.33
C THR A 383 14.22 2.84 10.63
N LYS A 384 13.55 2.77 11.80
CA LYS A 384 14.13 2.87 13.13
C LYS A 384 14.93 4.16 13.34
N ARG A 385 14.52 5.24 12.67
CA ARG A 385 15.12 6.57 12.83
C ARG A 385 14.27 7.42 13.74
N VAL A 386 14.90 8.03 14.73
CA VAL A 386 14.28 9.04 15.59
C VAL A 386 14.19 10.35 14.81
N THR A 387 12.98 10.86 14.63
CA THR A 387 12.71 12.14 13.96
C THR A 387 12.40 13.27 14.93
N ASP A 388 12.20 12.96 16.22
CA ASP A 388 12.07 13.95 17.27
C ASP A 388 13.42 14.64 17.52
N ALA A 389 13.44 15.98 17.42
CA ALA A 389 14.70 16.73 17.46
C ALA A 389 15.37 16.73 18.84
N GLU A 390 14.60 16.71 19.93
CA GLU A 390 15.14 16.69 21.29
C GLU A 390 15.77 15.32 21.58
N VAL A 391 15.08 14.25 21.19
CA VAL A 391 15.60 12.89 21.37
C VAL A 391 16.74 12.60 20.41
N ALA A 392 16.67 13.07 19.17
CA ALA A 392 17.78 12.95 18.22
C ALA A 392 19.04 13.67 18.71
N ALA A 393 18.91 14.79 19.43
CA ALA A 393 20.06 15.49 20.02
C ALA A 393 20.71 14.74 21.19
N LEU A 394 19.95 13.86 21.87
CA LEU A 394 20.48 12.99 22.94
C LEU A 394 21.18 11.75 22.39
N LEU A 395 20.83 11.31 21.18
CA LEU A 395 21.43 10.15 20.53
C LEU A 395 22.65 10.60 19.71
N PRO A 396 23.89 10.20 20.05
CA PRO A 396 25.07 10.60 19.30
C PRO A 396 24.96 10.30 17.80
N ASP A 397 25.58 11.15 16.97
CA ASP A 397 25.66 10.94 15.52
C ASP A 397 26.18 9.53 15.19
N GLY A 398 25.39 8.76 14.45
CA GLY A 398 25.72 7.38 14.08
C GLY A 398 25.24 6.31 15.06
N THR A 399 24.42 6.65 16.06
CA THR A 399 23.73 5.66 16.90
C THR A 399 22.95 4.68 16.03
N VAL A 400 23.37 3.41 16.01
CA VAL A 400 22.68 2.34 15.30
C VAL A 400 21.63 1.73 16.22
N MET A 401 20.36 1.81 15.80
CA MET A 401 19.24 1.12 16.45
C MET A 401 18.64 0.13 15.45
N ASP A 402 19.21 -1.07 15.42
CA ASP A 402 18.77 -2.16 14.57
C ASP A 402 17.58 -2.92 15.16
N ARG A 403 17.25 -2.69 16.45
CA ARG A 403 16.28 -3.46 17.24
C ARG A 403 15.47 -2.53 18.16
N VAL A 404 14.18 -2.79 18.32
CA VAL A 404 13.24 -1.96 19.11
C VAL A 404 12.30 -2.85 19.93
N PRO A 405 11.94 -2.48 21.17
CA PRO A 405 12.24 -1.22 21.81
C PRO A 405 13.73 -1.15 22.23
N THR A 406 14.32 0.04 22.20
CA THR A 406 15.60 0.30 22.86
C THR A 406 15.38 1.35 23.93
N ILE A 407 15.73 1.02 25.17
CA ILE A 407 15.60 1.89 26.34
C ILE A 407 17.00 2.38 26.70
N PHE A 408 17.27 3.66 26.47
CA PHE A 408 18.52 4.32 26.82
C PHE A 408 18.41 4.98 28.18
N VAL A 409 19.51 4.98 28.93
CA VAL A 409 19.63 5.65 30.21
C VAL A 409 20.73 6.70 30.11
N PHE A 410 20.40 7.95 30.41
CA PHE A 410 21.30 9.08 30.39
C PHE A 410 21.38 9.74 31.77
N ASP A 411 22.52 10.33 32.08
CA ASP A 411 22.66 11.25 33.21
C ASP A 411 22.05 12.64 32.90
N GLU A 412 22.09 13.55 33.88
CA GLU A 412 21.58 14.92 33.73
C GLU A 412 22.35 15.77 32.70
N PHE A 413 23.54 15.34 32.29
CA PHE A 413 24.39 16.02 31.31
C PHE A 413 24.25 15.44 29.89
N GLY A 414 23.44 14.39 29.72
CA GLY A 414 23.21 13.73 28.44
C GLY A 414 24.26 12.68 28.07
N ALA A 415 25.10 12.23 29.01
CA ALA A 415 25.99 11.10 28.78
C ALA A 415 25.21 9.78 28.90
N GLU A 416 25.35 8.89 27.92
CA GLU A 416 24.73 7.56 27.95
C GLU A 416 25.43 6.68 28.98
N LEU A 417 24.66 6.15 29.93
CA LEU A 417 25.12 5.26 30.99
C LEU A 417 24.93 3.77 30.63
N GLY A 418 23.90 3.48 29.83
CA GLY A 418 23.59 2.14 29.38
C GLY A 418 22.31 2.09 28.54
N ARG A 419 22.04 0.92 27.95
CA ARG A 419 20.79 0.68 27.20
C ARG A 419 20.32 -0.77 27.29
N VAL A 420 19.01 -0.97 27.19
CA VAL A 420 18.33 -2.27 27.06
C VAL A 420 17.78 -2.39 25.65
N VAL A 421 18.05 -3.50 24.95
CA VAL A 421 17.68 -3.69 23.54
C VAL A 421 16.73 -4.88 23.38
N GLU A 422 15.58 -4.63 22.74
CA GLU A 422 14.53 -5.62 22.44
C GLU A 422 13.95 -6.30 23.68
N THR A 423 14.43 -7.52 23.99
CA THR A 423 13.97 -8.33 25.09
C THR A 423 15.02 -8.29 26.17
N ALA A 424 14.62 -7.87 27.37
CA ALA A 424 15.53 -7.85 28.49
C ALA A 424 15.88 -9.31 28.87
N GLU A 425 17.17 -9.67 28.85
CA GLU A 425 17.63 -11.00 29.29
C GLU A 425 17.45 -11.22 30.80
N ARG A 426 17.23 -10.13 31.53
CA ARG A 426 17.06 -10.04 32.99
C ARG A 426 15.94 -9.04 33.32
N PRO A 427 15.39 -9.04 34.55
CA PRO A 427 14.41 -8.05 34.96
C PRO A 427 14.88 -6.62 34.68
N LEU A 428 13.98 -5.79 34.17
CA LEU A 428 14.31 -4.47 33.63
C LEU A 428 14.95 -3.57 34.70
N GLU A 429 14.45 -3.62 35.93
CA GLU A 429 14.99 -2.89 37.08
C GLU A 429 16.44 -3.25 37.40
N GLN A 430 16.86 -4.50 37.18
CA GLN A 430 18.26 -4.90 37.40
C GLN A 430 19.18 -4.27 36.34
N LEU A 431 18.73 -4.22 35.08
CA LEU A 431 19.50 -3.60 34.00
C LEU A 431 19.61 -2.07 34.19
N LEU A 432 18.58 -1.44 34.75
CA LEU A 432 18.65 -0.03 35.15
C LEU A 432 19.68 0.15 36.28
N VAL A 433 19.66 -0.70 37.32
CA VAL A 433 20.66 -0.67 38.40
C VAL A 433 22.07 -0.80 37.85
N GLU A 434 22.32 -1.73 36.93
CA GLU A 434 23.62 -1.92 36.30
C GLU A 434 24.08 -0.71 35.48
N SER A 435 23.16 -0.07 34.77
CA SER A 435 23.46 1.15 34.01
C SER A 435 23.88 2.29 34.95
N LEU A 436 23.26 2.38 36.13
CA LEU A 436 23.52 3.43 37.12
C LEU A 436 24.70 3.10 38.05
N ALA A 437 25.06 1.83 38.22
CA ALA A 437 26.05 1.39 39.19
C ALA A 437 27.40 2.12 39.11
N PRO A 438 27.98 2.39 37.91
CA PRO A 438 29.25 3.12 37.81
C PRO A 438 29.19 4.56 38.34
N VAL A 439 28.03 5.21 38.26
CA VAL A 439 27.85 6.62 38.67
C VAL A 439 27.32 6.76 40.09
N GLU A 440 26.50 5.82 40.56
CA GLU A 440 25.96 5.78 41.93
C GLU A 440 26.88 5.04 42.92
N GLY A 441 27.91 4.34 42.42
CA GLY A 441 28.84 3.57 43.26
C GLY A 441 28.20 2.33 43.87
N TRP A 442 27.21 1.75 43.18
CA TRP A 442 26.54 0.53 43.61
C TRP A 442 27.41 -0.72 43.33
N PRO A 443 27.29 -1.76 44.18
CA PRO A 443 28.11 -2.96 44.10
C PRO A 443 27.86 -3.83 42.86
#